data_AF-A0AAN8ILG1-F1
#
_entry.id   AF-A0AAN8ILG1-F1
#
_cell.length_a   1.000
_cell.length_b   1.000
_cell.length_c   1.000
_cell.angle_alpha   90.00
_cell.angle_beta   90.00
_cell.angle_gamma   90.00
#
_symmetry.space_group_name_H-M   'P 1'
#
loop_
_entity.id
_entity.type
_entity.pdbx_description
1 polymer ?
#
loop_
_entity_poly.entity_id
_entity_poly.type
_entity_poly.pdbx_seq_one_letter_code
_entity_poly.pdbx_strand_id
1 'polypeptide(L)'
;MQAIQNISNSLTNDGVFVAIVPNGVKDFNPKREEGAKFGAAINLEPYTELYDGLRVDVEFFDGGEIVGKSKVTFFFNETHERILRSAGFRTVEFLRPVISEDGLKLYGEEFFHSYLNPPKDIIIRASK
;
A
#
# COMPACT_ATOMS: atom_id res chain seq x y z
N MET A 1 -11.16 -6.54 -10.14
CA MET A 1 -11.07 -5.96 -11.50
C MET A 1 -12.22 -4.99 -11.82
N GLN A 2 -13.48 -5.33 -11.54
CA GLN A 2 -14.62 -4.44 -11.82
C GLN A 2 -14.50 -3.03 -11.18
N ALA A 3 -13.96 -2.92 -9.96
CA ALA A 3 -13.81 -1.66 -9.27
C ALA A 3 -12.95 -0.64 -10.06
N ILE A 4 -11.80 -1.07 -10.59
CA ILE A 4 -10.90 -0.19 -11.37
C ILE A 4 -11.56 0.25 -12.69
N GLN A 5 -12.30 -0.64 -13.34
CA GLN A 5 -13.07 -0.27 -14.53
C GLN A 5 -14.13 0.79 -14.21
N ASN A 6 -14.86 0.62 -13.10
CA ASN A 6 -15.88 1.57 -12.67
C ASN A 6 -15.27 2.94 -12.32
N ILE A 7 -14.09 2.95 -11.70
CA ILE A 7 -13.33 4.18 -11.44
C ILE A 7 -12.94 4.84 -12.77
N SER A 8 -12.33 4.10 -13.70
CA SER A 8 -11.96 4.64 -15.03
C SER A 8 -13.16 5.24 -15.77
N ASN A 9 -14.32 4.56 -15.73
CA ASN A 9 -15.54 5.03 -16.38
C ASN A 9 -16.12 6.30 -15.71
N SER A 10 -15.81 6.54 -14.45
CA SER A 10 -16.28 7.72 -13.69
C SER A 10 -15.38 8.95 -13.86
N LEU A 11 -14.21 8.78 -14.49
CA LEU A 11 -13.26 9.86 -14.75
C LEU A 11 -13.44 10.45 -16.15
N THR A 12 -13.22 11.76 -16.25
CA THR A 12 -13.03 12.45 -17.54
C THR A 12 -11.77 11.92 -18.24
N ASN A 13 -11.61 12.23 -19.53
CA ASN A 13 -10.46 11.76 -20.32
C ASN A 13 -9.10 12.27 -19.81
N ASP A 14 -9.10 13.37 -19.04
CA ASP A 14 -7.90 13.92 -18.39
C ASP A 14 -7.91 13.67 -16.86
N GLY A 15 -8.79 12.79 -16.40
CA GLY A 15 -8.95 12.45 -14.99
C GLY A 15 -7.78 11.62 -14.46
N VAL A 16 -7.49 11.80 -13.18
CA VAL A 16 -6.40 11.12 -12.47
C VAL A 16 -6.98 10.32 -11.31
N PHE A 17 -6.59 9.05 -11.24
CA PHE A 17 -6.82 8.19 -10.09
C PHE A 17 -5.58 8.16 -9.20
N VAL A 18 -5.77 8.37 -7.90
CA VAL A 18 -4.72 8.29 -6.89
C VAL A 18 -5.17 7.32 -5.80
N ALA A 19 -4.32 6.35 -5.47
CA ALA A 19 -4.57 5.36 -4.42
C ALA A 19 -3.32 5.11 -3.58
N ILE A 20 -3.54 4.79 -2.30
CA ILE A 20 -2.50 4.23 -1.42
C ILE A 20 -2.76 2.73 -1.33
N VAL A 21 -1.73 1.93 -1.55
CA VAL A 21 -1.79 0.47 -1.49
C VAL A 21 -0.58 -0.09 -0.76
N PRO A 22 -0.67 -1.29 -0.15
CA PRO A 22 0.50 -2.02 0.30
C PRO A 22 1.50 -2.22 -0.84
N ASN A 23 2.79 -2.10 -0.56
CA ASN A 23 3.81 -2.24 -1.59
C ASN A 23 3.95 -3.69 -2.06
N GLY A 24 3.50 -3.96 -3.28
CA GLY A 24 3.50 -5.29 -3.90
C GLY A 24 4.85 -5.68 -4.49
N VAL A 25 5.95 -5.57 -3.75
CA VAL A 25 7.28 -6.07 -4.15
C VAL A 25 7.47 -7.53 -3.73
N LYS A 26 8.36 -8.25 -4.43
CA LYS A 26 8.60 -9.69 -4.17
C LYS A 26 9.19 -9.98 -2.80
N ASP A 27 9.99 -9.05 -2.28
CA ASP A 27 10.64 -9.09 -0.97
C ASP A 27 9.84 -8.34 0.11
N PHE A 28 8.53 -8.15 -0.11
CA PHE A 28 7.66 -7.52 0.86
C PHE A 28 7.66 -8.31 2.18
N ASN A 29 8.26 -7.73 3.21
CA ASN A 29 8.48 -8.37 4.50
C ASN A 29 8.06 -7.43 5.65
N PRO A 30 6.75 -7.17 5.82
CA PRO A 30 6.25 -6.36 6.92
C PRO A 30 6.50 -7.09 8.24
N LYS A 31 7.15 -6.42 9.18
CA LYS A 31 7.27 -6.92 10.55
C LYS A 31 6.18 -6.31 11.42
N ARG A 32 5.56 -7.15 12.25
CA ARG A 32 4.45 -6.75 13.11
C ARG A 32 4.86 -5.62 14.07
N GLU A 33 6.01 -5.75 14.70
CA GLU A 33 6.58 -4.80 15.65
C GLU A 33 6.94 -3.45 14.99
N GLU A 34 7.25 -3.45 13.69
CA GLU A 34 7.48 -2.21 12.95
C GLU A 34 6.16 -1.53 12.63
N GLY A 35 5.18 -2.28 12.14
CA GLY A 35 3.84 -1.76 11.83
C GLY A 35 3.12 -1.19 13.05
N ALA A 36 3.26 -1.83 14.21
CA ALA A 36 2.66 -1.36 15.46
C ALA A 36 3.07 0.08 15.82
N LYS A 37 4.30 0.50 15.48
CA LYS A 37 4.79 1.89 15.67
C LYS A 37 4.00 2.92 14.86
N PHE A 38 3.47 2.49 13.72
CA PHE A 38 2.70 3.32 12.78
C PHE A 38 1.18 3.13 12.95
N GLY A 39 0.73 2.37 13.95
CA GLY A 39 -0.69 2.13 14.22
C GLY A 39 -1.33 1.01 13.40
N ALA A 40 -0.61 0.37 12.47
CA ALA A 40 -1.13 -0.74 11.68
C ALA A 40 -0.03 -1.71 11.23
N ALA A 41 -0.29 -3.01 11.34
CA ALA A 41 0.62 -4.05 10.87
C ALA A 41 -0.07 -5.07 9.98
N ILE A 42 0.55 -5.38 8.84
CA ILE A 42 0.19 -6.53 8.01
C ILE A 42 0.87 -7.77 8.60
N ASN A 43 0.09 -8.79 8.90
CA ASN A 43 0.59 -10.08 9.36
C ASN A 43 0.59 -11.08 8.19
N LEU A 44 1.77 -11.59 7.87
CA LEU A 44 1.94 -12.61 6.84
C LEU A 44 1.81 -14.03 7.37
N GLU A 45 1.80 -14.28 8.68
CA GLU A 45 1.63 -15.65 9.16
C GLU A 45 0.23 -16.21 8.83
N PRO A 46 0.10 -17.48 8.42
CA PRO A 46 1.13 -18.50 8.27
C PRO A 46 1.73 -18.60 6.84
N TYR A 47 1.54 -17.59 5.99
CA TYR A 47 1.95 -17.61 4.60
C TYR A 47 3.47 -17.48 4.45
N THR A 48 4.07 -18.44 3.75
CA THR A 48 5.51 -18.46 3.44
C THR A 48 5.82 -17.88 2.06
N GLU A 49 4.80 -17.73 1.21
CA GLU A 49 4.92 -17.23 -0.16
C GLU A 49 3.82 -16.20 -0.45
N LEU A 50 4.18 -15.14 -1.17
CA LEU A 50 3.25 -14.12 -1.63
C LEU A 50 2.74 -14.45 -3.02
N TYR A 51 1.44 -14.25 -3.24
CA TYR A 51 0.80 -14.37 -4.55
C TYR A 51 -0.35 -13.37 -4.68
N ASP A 52 -0.66 -13.00 -5.92
CA ASP A 52 -1.80 -12.12 -6.21
C ASP A 52 -3.11 -12.70 -5.69
N GLY A 53 -3.86 -11.88 -4.95
CA GLY A 53 -5.13 -12.29 -4.35
C GLY A 53 -5.01 -12.89 -2.96
N LEU A 54 -3.79 -13.03 -2.42
CA LEU A 54 -3.57 -13.45 -1.05
C LEU A 54 -4.30 -12.50 -0.08
N ARG A 55 -5.11 -13.04 0.83
CA ARG A 55 -5.80 -12.26 1.86
C ARG A 55 -5.01 -12.31 3.17
N VAL A 56 -4.36 -11.21 3.51
CA VAL A 56 -3.55 -11.07 4.72
C VAL A 56 -4.32 -10.34 5.82
N ASP A 57 -4.00 -10.65 7.06
CA ASP A 57 -4.59 -10.00 8.22
C ASP A 57 -3.89 -8.66 8.50
N VAL A 58 -4.68 -7.67 8.90
CA VAL A 58 -4.20 -6.37 9.34
C VAL A 58 -4.67 -6.14 10.77
N GLU A 59 -3.74 -5.82 11.65
CA GLU A 59 -4.02 -5.42 13.03
C GLU A 59 -3.84 -3.90 13.15
N PHE A 60 -4.78 -3.24 13.82
CA PHE A 60 -4.72 -1.82 14.14
C PHE A 60 -4.41 -1.62 15.62
N PHE A 61 -3.54 -0.66 15.92
CA PHE A 61 -2.98 -0.45 17.26
C PHE A 61 -3.30 0.93 17.81
N ASP A 62 -3.60 1.01 19.10
CA ASP A 62 -3.65 2.24 19.88
C ASP A 62 -2.95 2.00 21.23
N GLY A 63 -1.98 2.85 21.59
CA GLY A 63 -1.19 2.66 22.80
C GLY A 63 -0.42 1.33 22.89
N GLY A 64 -0.22 0.63 21.76
CA GLY A 64 0.41 -0.71 21.70
C GLY A 64 -0.58 -1.88 21.79
N GLU A 65 -1.85 -1.62 22.08
CA GLU A 65 -2.91 -2.62 22.15
C GLU A 65 -3.63 -2.78 20.81
N ILE A 66 -4.07 -4.00 20.48
CA ILE A 66 -4.88 -4.22 19.27
C ILE A 66 -6.29 -3.70 19.51
N VAL A 67 -6.69 -2.69 18.73
CA VAL A 67 -8.03 -2.09 18.79
C VAL A 67 -8.94 -2.50 17.62
N GLY A 68 -8.38 -3.16 16.60
CA GLY A 68 -9.14 -3.60 15.45
C GLY A 68 -8.39 -4.60 14.59
N LYS A 69 -9.14 -5.38 13.81
CA LYS A 69 -8.60 -6.31 12.82
C LYS A 69 -9.39 -6.22 11.52
N SER A 70 -8.70 -6.36 10.40
CA SER A 70 -9.30 -6.43 9.06
C SER A 70 -8.52 -7.40 8.17
N LYS A 71 -9.02 -7.63 6.96
CA LYS A 71 -8.32 -8.37 5.91
C LYS A 71 -8.11 -7.48 4.71
N VAL A 72 -6.89 -7.47 4.17
CA VAL A 72 -6.57 -6.81 2.90
C VAL A 72 -6.14 -7.85 1.88
N THR A 73 -6.40 -7.56 0.60
CA THR A 73 -5.97 -8.43 -0.49
C THR A 73 -4.67 -7.88 -1.06
N PHE A 74 -3.61 -8.68 -0.98
CA PHE A 74 -2.31 -8.38 -1.56
C PHE A 74 -2.32 -8.60 -3.06
N PHE A 75 -1.69 -7.68 -3.79
CA PHE A 75 -1.38 -7.82 -5.20
C PHE A 75 0.01 -7.23 -5.46
N PHE A 76 0.75 -7.84 -6.38
CA PHE A 76 2.02 -7.32 -6.85
C PHE A 76 1.84 -6.02 -7.64
N ASN A 77 2.89 -5.20 -7.69
CA ASN A 77 2.87 -3.93 -8.41
C ASN A 77 2.59 -4.14 -9.92
N GLU A 78 3.13 -5.21 -10.50
CA GLU A 78 2.90 -5.61 -11.89
C GLU A 78 1.43 -5.93 -12.17
N THR A 79 0.71 -6.51 -11.19
CA THR A 79 -0.72 -6.79 -11.33
C THR A 79 -1.55 -5.52 -11.22
N HIS A 80 -1.20 -4.59 -10.34
CA HIS A 80 -1.84 -3.27 -10.32
C HIS A 80 -1.69 -2.55 -11.65
N GLU A 81 -0.46 -2.47 -12.19
CA GLU A 81 -0.18 -1.81 -13.46
C GLU A 81 -0.99 -2.44 -14.60
N ARG A 82 -0.97 -3.76 -14.72
CA ARG A 82 -1.72 -4.50 -15.75
C ARG A 82 -3.21 -4.20 -15.67
N ILE A 83 -3.80 -4.25 -14.48
CA ILE A 83 -5.25 -4.01 -14.29
C ILE A 83 -5.61 -2.56 -14.65
N LEU A 84 -4.80 -1.59 -14.24
CA LEU A 84 -5.04 -0.17 -14.56
C LEU A 84 -4.92 0.08 -16.07
N ARG A 85 -3.89 -0.45 -16.73
CA ARG A 85 -3.76 -0.32 -18.20
C ARG A 85 -4.94 -0.96 -18.92
N SER A 86 -5.37 -2.15 -18.50
CA SER A 86 -6.54 -2.81 -19.08
C SER A 86 -7.84 -2.02 -18.88
N ALA A 87 -7.93 -1.19 -17.84
CA ALA A 87 -9.09 -0.33 -17.60
C ALA A 87 -9.07 1.00 -18.40
N GLY A 88 -8.02 1.25 -19.18
CA GLY A 88 -7.91 2.42 -20.04
C GLY A 88 -7.07 3.57 -19.48
N PHE A 89 -6.31 3.37 -18.40
CA PHE A 89 -5.34 4.37 -17.93
C PHE A 89 -4.11 4.40 -18.85
N ARG A 90 -3.78 5.58 -19.40
CA ARG A 90 -2.62 5.82 -20.28
C ARG A 90 -1.30 5.73 -19.53
N THR A 91 -1.23 6.30 -18.33
CA THR A 91 -0.04 6.28 -17.48
C THR A 91 -0.34 5.65 -16.13
N VAL A 92 0.66 4.95 -15.58
CA VAL A 92 0.64 4.38 -14.22
C VAL A 92 2.01 4.62 -13.62
N GLU A 93 2.04 5.31 -12.47
CA GLU A 93 3.26 5.63 -11.75
C GLU A 93 3.14 5.15 -10.31
N PHE A 94 4.22 4.54 -9.82
CA PHE A 94 4.36 4.13 -8.43
C PHE A 94 5.26 5.13 -7.72
N LEU A 95 4.67 5.92 -6.83
CA LEU A 95 5.34 6.97 -6.08
C LEU A 95 5.63 6.49 -4.67
N ARG A 96 6.81 6.82 -4.16
CA ARG A 96 7.18 6.55 -2.77
C ARG A 96 6.52 7.58 -1.84
N PRO A 97 6.11 7.19 -0.63
CA PRO A 97 5.69 8.15 0.37
C PRO A 97 6.85 9.08 0.75
N VAL A 98 6.51 10.33 1.04
CA VAL A 98 7.45 11.35 1.52
C VAL A 98 7.01 11.76 2.91
N ILE A 99 7.94 11.72 3.87
CA ILE A 99 7.70 12.20 5.23
C ILE A 99 7.93 13.70 5.24
N SER A 100 6.99 14.45 5.82
CA SER A 100 7.11 15.90 5.95
C SER A 100 8.23 16.29 6.89
N GLU A 101 8.75 17.52 6.74
CA GLU A 101 9.75 18.06 7.66
C GLU A 101 9.27 18.04 9.12
N ASP A 102 7.99 18.34 9.36
CA ASP A 102 7.42 18.33 10.71
C ASP A 102 7.35 16.92 11.30
N GLY A 103 7.04 15.91 10.48
CA GLY A 103 7.11 14.51 10.89
C GLY A 103 8.52 14.10 11.28
N LEU A 104 9.52 14.48 10.47
CA LEU A 104 10.93 14.22 10.76
C LEU A 104 11.41 14.94 12.02
N LYS A 105 10.98 16.19 12.26
CA LYS A 105 11.31 16.92 13.49
C LYS A 105 10.72 16.26 14.73
N LEU A 106 9.52 15.69 14.62
CA LEU A 106 8.81 15.10 15.76
C LEU A 106 9.34 13.71 16.12
N TYR A 107 9.65 12.86 15.14
CA TYR A 107 9.99 11.44 15.36
C TYR A 107 11.42 11.05 14.94
N GLY A 108 12.10 11.86 14.13
CA GLY A 108 13.41 11.55 13.58
C GLY A 108 13.37 10.61 12.37
N GLU A 109 14.44 10.61 11.58
CA GLU A 109 14.56 9.76 10.38
C GLU A 109 14.57 8.26 10.71
N GLU A 110 15.22 7.89 11.83
CA GLU A 110 15.33 6.49 12.26
C GLU A 110 13.95 5.87 12.49
N PHE A 111 13.00 6.63 13.03
CA PHE A 111 11.62 6.17 13.24
C PHE A 111 10.97 5.72 11.93
N PHE A 112 11.15 6.48 10.84
CA PHE A 112 10.55 6.19 9.54
C PHE A 112 11.39 5.24 8.66
N HIS A 113 12.61 4.87 9.08
CA HIS A 113 13.52 4.08 8.26
C HIS A 113 12.88 2.78 7.77
N SER A 114 12.25 2.03 8.68
CA SER A 114 11.57 0.76 8.36
C SER A 114 10.25 0.94 7.60
N TYR A 115 9.66 2.15 7.63
CA TYR A 115 8.49 2.47 6.82
C TYR A 115 8.88 2.70 5.35
N LEU A 116 10.08 3.23 5.10
CA LEU A 116 10.54 3.66 3.78
C LEU A 116 11.48 2.68 3.07
N ASN A 117 12.05 1.68 3.77
CA ASN A 117 13.10 0.81 3.24
C ASN A 117 12.86 -0.70 3.54
N PRO A 118 12.21 -1.44 2.63
CA PRO A 118 11.43 -0.95 1.49
C PRO A 118 10.15 -0.21 1.96
N PRO A 119 9.54 0.65 1.12
CA PRO A 119 8.29 1.30 1.47
C PRO A 119 7.22 0.28 1.84
N LYS A 120 6.54 0.44 2.97
CA LYS A 120 5.44 -0.46 3.36
C LYS A 120 4.20 -0.24 2.52
N ASP A 121 3.89 1.03 2.23
CA ASP A 121 2.87 1.45 1.28
C ASP A 121 3.49 2.27 0.15
N ILE A 122 2.79 2.32 -0.98
CA ILE A 122 3.12 3.16 -2.13
C ILE A 122 1.86 3.88 -2.61
N ILE A 123 2.08 4.97 -3.33
CA ILE A 123 1.02 5.70 -4.01
C ILE A 123 1.01 5.30 -5.47
N ILE A 124 -0.14 4.86 -5.96
CA ILE A 124 -0.38 4.69 -7.39
C ILE A 124 -1.00 5.98 -7.90
N ARG A 125 -0.38 6.60 -8.91
CA ARG A 125 -0.98 7.67 -9.71
C ARG A 125 -1.22 7.17 -11.12
N ALA A 126 -2.47 7.14 -11.57
CA ALA A 126 -2.84 6.67 -12.90
C ALA A 126 -3.66 7.73 -13.64
N SER A 127 -3.23 8.11 -14.85
CA SER A 127 -3.94 9.10 -15.66
C SER A 127 -4.68 8.40 -16.80
N LYS A 128 -5.96 8.75 -17.00
CA LYS A 128 -6.73 8.27 -18.15
C LYS A 128 -6.21 8.86 -19.44
#